data_AF-A0A7V7X0J0-F1
#
_entry.id   AF-A0A7V7X0J0-F1
#
_cell.length_a   1.000
_cell.length_b   1.000
_cell.length_c   1.000
_cell.angle_alpha   90.00
_cell.angle_beta   90.00
_cell.angle_gamma   90.00
#
_symmetry.space_group_name_H-M   'P 1'
#
loop_
_entity.id
_entity.type
_entity.pdbx_description
1 polymer ?
#
loop_
_entity_poly.entity_id
_entity_poly.type
_entity_poly.pdbx_seq_one_letter_code
_entity_poly.pdbx_strand_id
1 'polypeptide(L)'
;MFLSASLSVDPSQMTKIQPIPPTKVFKKLLFILSSGNISEKEEVETLTALSVLQQLNMVCRSLGISNIVRLSKDDIDFYLDEEGKSDDLKDTLDKFKYEVDEIESEVFKTLDLVLEHSDKEFSYLIEIFIRRIHKVGEPPIQIKINGVMSEFQSKSNQSEKDMEEKLKPIFDTNDKYRSFVKAKQLRFDQFVSSLEVAIRKAIRIDHIKVESNAKIVRPKERIKKEIPSAQKQAVEPVFYGYPGWGNAFFYAWMWSSMCHTHDIQVNNATLVDDNGANIMSVGDEGFNAGESNTMNVDQPFEPPQASDAVYYDNNEYASDIKNAGLNDGGFDPSDETRNAFSDFSDNSDSSSDSGDSGSSCSSCSSCGGGD
;
A
#
# COMPACT_ATOMS: atom_id res chain seq x y z
N MET A 1 0.89 15.35 6.07
CA MET A 1 1.26 14.25 6.97
C MET A 1 0.05 13.39 7.21
N PHE A 2 0.25 12.09 7.33
CA PHE A 2 -0.72 11.10 7.77
C PHE A 2 0.02 10.01 8.56
N LEU A 3 -0.71 9.15 9.24
CA LEU A 3 -0.13 8.04 9.98
C LEU A 3 -0.30 6.76 9.16
N SER A 4 0.76 5.97 9.05
CA SER A 4 0.73 4.68 8.37
C SER A 4 1.20 3.58 9.31
N ALA A 5 0.55 2.43 9.24
CA ALA A 5 1.03 1.21 9.86
C ALA A 5 0.94 0.04 8.89
N SER A 6 1.89 -0.88 9.01
CA SER A 6 1.93 -2.14 8.29
C SER A 6 1.96 -3.29 9.29
N LEU A 7 1.04 -4.24 9.13
CA LEU A 7 1.05 -5.50 9.85
C LEU A 7 1.38 -6.62 8.86
N SER A 8 2.44 -7.33 9.18
CA SER A 8 2.96 -8.45 8.41
C SER A 8 2.62 -9.74 9.14
N VAL A 9 1.77 -10.57 8.53
CA VAL A 9 1.17 -11.74 9.16
C VAL A 9 1.65 -13.02 8.47
N ASP A 10 2.36 -13.86 9.23
CA ASP A 10 2.83 -15.16 8.77
C ASP A 10 2.06 -16.29 9.46
N PRO A 11 1.18 -17.00 8.74
CA PRO A 11 0.42 -18.13 9.30
C PRO A 11 1.24 -19.44 9.39
N SER A 12 2.50 -19.47 8.93
CA SER A 12 3.30 -20.69 8.75
C SER A 12 3.79 -21.36 10.05
N GLN A 13 3.78 -20.63 11.17
CA GLN A 13 4.26 -21.15 12.46
C GLN A 13 3.14 -21.92 13.17
N MET A 14 3.14 -23.24 13.04
CA MET A 14 2.30 -24.21 13.80
C MET A 14 0.77 -24.14 13.66
N THR A 15 0.19 -23.10 13.07
CA THR A 15 -1.27 -22.95 13.00
C THR A 15 -1.82 -23.54 11.70
N LYS A 16 -2.44 -24.72 11.78
CA LYS A 16 -3.39 -25.13 10.73
C LYS A 16 -4.55 -24.14 10.77
N ILE A 17 -4.57 -23.17 9.85
CA ILE A 17 -5.72 -22.28 9.67
C ILE A 17 -6.93 -23.19 9.46
N GLN A 18 -7.87 -23.15 10.41
CA GLN A 18 -9.06 -23.98 10.29
C GLN A 18 -9.94 -23.36 9.21
N PRO A 19 -10.25 -24.09 8.12
CA PRO A 19 -11.15 -23.59 7.12
C PRO A 19 -12.50 -23.34 7.78
N ILE A 20 -13.02 -22.13 7.64
CA ILE A 20 -14.35 -21.79 8.12
C ILE A 20 -15.33 -21.84 6.94
N PRO A 21 -16.57 -22.30 7.14
CA PRO A 21 -17.54 -22.33 6.07
C PRO A 21 -17.75 -20.92 5.51
N PRO A 22 -17.70 -20.73 4.19
CA PRO A 22 -17.83 -19.41 3.59
C PRO A 22 -19.23 -18.84 3.86
N THR A 23 -19.30 -17.56 4.20
CA THR A 23 -20.56 -16.82 4.32
C THR A 23 -21.16 -16.56 2.93
N LYS A 24 -22.40 -16.05 2.83
CA LYS A 24 -23.09 -15.88 1.53
C LYS A 24 -22.28 -15.09 0.50
N VAL A 25 -21.58 -14.03 0.92
CA VAL A 25 -20.72 -13.21 0.05
C VAL A 25 -19.48 -13.99 -0.37
N PHE A 26 -18.77 -14.58 0.58
CA PHE A 26 -17.56 -15.36 0.32
C PHE A 26 -17.86 -16.66 -0.45
N LYS A 27 -19.07 -17.23 -0.36
CA LYS A 27 -19.50 -18.34 -1.23
C LYS A 27 -19.54 -17.95 -2.70
N LYS A 28 -19.98 -16.72 -2.99
CA LYS A 28 -19.99 -16.20 -4.36
C LYS A 28 -18.57 -15.91 -4.83
N LEU A 29 -17.74 -15.33 -3.96
CA LEU A 29 -16.33 -15.10 -4.27
C LEU A 29 -15.60 -16.43 -4.52
N LEU A 30 -15.79 -17.44 -3.66
CA LEU A 30 -15.27 -18.79 -3.87
C LEU A 30 -15.67 -19.32 -5.24
N PHE A 31 -16.96 -19.25 -5.57
CA PHE A 31 -17.46 -19.70 -6.87
C PHE A 31 -16.76 -18.98 -8.02
N ILE A 32 -16.59 -17.67 -7.96
CA ILE A 32 -15.88 -16.89 -9.00
C ILE A 32 -14.41 -17.31 -9.08
N LEU A 33 -13.72 -17.42 -7.95
CA LEU A 33 -12.31 -17.81 -7.87
C LEU A 33 -12.05 -19.26 -8.31
N SER A 34 -13.06 -20.13 -8.18
CA SER A 34 -12.96 -21.55 -8.52
C SER A 34 -13.71 -21.91 -9.81
N SER A 35 -14.20 -20.93 -10.57
CA SER A 35 -14.95 -21.17 -11.81
C SER A 35 -14.00 -21.53 -12.95
N GLY A 36 -13.58 -22.80 -12.97
CA GLY A 36 -12.96 -23.47 -14.12
C GLY A 36 -11.98 -24.58 -13.73
N ASN A 37 -11.03 -24.91 -14.60
CA ASN A 37 -10.17 -26.09 -14.44
C ASN A 37 -9.00 -25.83 -13.49
N ILE A 38 -9.28 -25.71 -12.20
CA ILE A 38 -8.26 -25.65 -11.14
C ILE A 38 -7.93 -27.05 -10.62
N SER A 39 -6.67 -27.27 -10.24
CA SER A 39 -6.25 -28.51 -9.57
C SER A 39 -6.73 -28.55 -8.12
N GLU A 40 -6.79 -29.74 -7.51
CA GLU A 40 -7.16 -29.92 -6.10
C GLU A 40 -6.26 -29.09 -5.15
N LYS A 41 -4.97 -28.97 -5.47
CA LYS A 41 -4.03 -28.15 -4.71
C LYS A 41 -4.42 -26.67 -4.77
N GLU A 42 -4.74 -26.16 -5.96
CA GLU A 42 -5.13 -24.76 -6.18
C GLU A 42 -6.48 -24.45 -5.53
N GLU A 43 -7.40 -25.40 -5.53
CA GLU A 43 -8.67 -25.29 -4.81
C GLU A 43 -8.44 -25.13 -3.30
N VAL A 44 -7.56 -25.94 -2.71
CA VAL A 44 -7.21 -25.85 -1.28
C VAL A 44 -6.54 -24.52 -0.94
N GLU A 45 -5.62 -24.05 -1.78
CA GLU A 45 -4.97 -22.74 -1.62
C GLU A 45 -5.97 -21.59 -1.68
N THR A 46 -6.88 -21.62 -2.66
CA THR A 46 -7.97 -20.64 -2.83
C THR A 46 -8.92 -20.64 -1.65
N LEU A 47 -9.35 -21.81 -1.18
CA LEU A 47 -10.18 -21.96 0.00
C LEU A 47 -9.49 -21.42 1.26
N THR A 48 -8.18 -21.64 1.39
CA THR A 48 -7.40 -21.17 2.53
C THR A 48 -7.29 -19.65 2.53
N ALA A 49 -6.89 -19.04 1.42
CA ALA A 49 -6.78 -17.59 1.29
C ALA A 49 -8.14 -16.89 1.54
N LEU A 50 -9.21 -17.44 0.99
CA LEU A 50 -10.56 -16.95 1.20
C LEU A 50 -11.03 -17.09 2.66
N SER A 51 -10.68 -18.21 3.31
CA SER A 51 -10.96 -18.43 4.73
C SER A 51 -10.22 -17.43 5.61
N VAL A 52 -8.97 -17.10 5.28
CA VAL A 52 -8.19 -16.06 5.96
C VAL A 52 -8.85 -14.69 5.77
N LEU A 53 -9.18 -14.33 4.53
CA LEU A 53 -9.83 -13.05 4.22
C LEU A 53 -11.17 -12.91 4.97
N GLN A 54 -11.95 -13.99 5.03
CA GLN A 54 -13.20 -14.01 5.79
C GLN A 54 -12.96 -13.82 7.30
N GLN A 55 -11.95 -14.48 7.87
CA GLN A 55 -11.59 -14.32 9.28
C GLN A 55 -11.13 -12.90 9.59
N LEU A 56 -10.30 -12.30 8.74
CA LEU A 56 -9.87 -10.91 8.89
C LEU A 56 -11.06 -9.94 8.80
N ASN A 57 -11.97 -10.13 7.84
CA ASN A 57 -13.20 -9.33 7.77
C ASN A 57 -14.07 -9.50 9.03
N MET A 58 -14.19 -10.72 9.57
CA MET A 58 -14.89 -10.95 10.84
C MET A 58 -14.22 -10.22 12.00
N VAL A 59 -12.89 -10.18 12.05
CA VAL A 59 -12.12 -9.40 13.03
C VAL A 59 -12.43 -7.91 12.91
N CYS A 60 -12.31 -7.34 11.70
CA CYS A 60 -12.66 -5.95 11.43
C CYS A 60 -14.08 -5.62 11.90
N ARG A 61 -15.06 -6.46 11.55
CA ARG A 61 -16.46 -6.28 11.98
C ARG A 61 -16.63 -6.33 13.49
N SER A 62 -15.87 -7.18 14.19
CA SER A 62 -15.91 -7.24 15.66
C SER A 62 -15.42 -5.96 16.33
N LEU A 63 -14.63 -5.15 15.61
CA LEU A 63 -14.16 -3.83 16.02
C LEU A 63 -15.05 -2.69 15.49
N GLY A 64 -16.17 -3.01 14.83
CA GLY A 64 -17.06 -2.00 14.23
C GLY A 64 -16.62 -1.51 12.85
N ILE A 65 -15.65 -2.18 12.21
CA ILE A 65 -15.19 -1.89 10.85
C ILE A 65 -15.96 -2.78 9.88
N SER A 66 -16.99 -2.24 9.23
CA SER A 66 -17.83 -3.00 8.29
C SER A 66 -17.85 -2.46 6.87
N ASN A 67 -17.48 -1.19 6.68
CA ASN A 67 -17.60 -0.54 5.38
C ASN A 67 -16.47 -1.01 4.46
N ILE A 68 -16.82 -1.75 3.42
CA ILE A 68 -15.88 -2.24 2.41
C ILE A 68 -15.98 -1.28 1.23
N VAL A 69 -14.83 -0.78 0.76
CA VAL A 69 -14.74 0.19 -0.34
C VAL A 69 -14.13 -0.41 -1.60
N ARG A 70 -13.38 -1.51 -1.48
CA ARG A 70 -12.84 -2.24 -2.64
C ARG A 70 -12.63 -3.72 -2.33
N LEU A 71 -12.88 -4.56 -3.31
CA LEU A 71 -12.51 -5.98 -3.31
C LEU A 71 -12.01 -6.36 -4.71
N SER A 72 -10.75 -6.80 -4.82
CA SER A 72 -10.12 -7.13 -6.10
C SER A 72 -9.38 -8.47 -6.08
N LYS A 73 -9.21 -9.04 -7.28
CA LYS A 73 -8.31 -10.17 -7.60
C LYS A 73 -7.41 -9.73 -8.73
N ASP A 74 -6.10 -9.90 -8.57
CA ASP A 74 -5.13 -9.64 -9.64
C ASP A 74 -5.35 -8.26 -10.30
N ASP A 75 -5.59 -7.23 -9.46
CA ASP A 75 -5.93 -5.86 -9.85
C ASP A 75 -7.26 -5.66 -10.59
N ILE A 76 -8.10 -6.69 -10.69
CA ILE A 76 -9.46 -6.63 -11.23
C ILE A 76 -10.45 -6.46 -10.07
N ASP A 77 -11.17 -5.33 -10.07
CA ASP A 77 -12.14 -5.00 -9.04
C ASP A 77 -13.46 -5.80 -9.23
N PHE A 78 -13.79 -6.66 -8.26
CA PHE A 78 -15.13 -7.26 -8.16
C PHE A 78 -16.16 -6.30 -7.57
N TYR A 79 -15.65 -5.33 -6.83
CA TYR A 79 -16.42 -4.32 -6.15
C TYR A 79 -15.52 -3.12 -5.88
N LEU A 80 -16.02 -1.95 -6.24
CA LEU A 80 -15.45 -0.65 -5.93
C LEU A 80 -16.61 0.27 -5.56
N ASP A 81 -16.53 0.92 -4.39
CA ASP A 81 -17.49 1.94 -4.00
C ASP A 81 -17.19 3.23 -4.78
N GLU A 82 -17.97 3.49 -5.83
CA GLU A 82 -17.85 4.72 -6.63
C GLU A 82 -18.66 5.89 -6.05
N GLU A 83 -19.65 5.60 -5.19
CA GLU A 83 -20.62 6.58 -4.72
C GLU A 83 -20.41 7.00 -3.25
N GLY A 84 -19.50 6.35 -2.51
CA GLY A 84 -19.26 6.58 -1.10
C GLY A 84 -20.38 6.05 -0.20
N LYS A 85 -21.04 4.95 -0.61
CA LYS A 85 -22.17 4.37 0.11
C LYS A 85 -21.72 3.33 1.12
N SER A 86 -22.11 3.54 2.38
CA SER A 86 -21.78 2.58 3.45
C SER A 86 -22.50 1.24 3.29
N ASP A 87 -21.75 0.14 3.44
CA ASP A 87 -22.23 -1.24 3.61
C ASP A 87 -23.04 -1.85 2.43
N ASP A 88 -22.84 -1.40 1.19
CA ASP A 88 -23.64 -1.86 0.03
C ASP A 88 -23.08 -3.11 -0.71
N LEU A 89 -21.91 -3.61 -0.29
CA LEU A 89 -21.20 -4.75 -0.89
C LEU A 89 -22.11 -5.92 -1.31
N LYS A 90 -23.08 -6.26 -0.46
CA LYS A 90 -23.98 -7.39 -0.72
C LYS A 90 -24.83 -7.15 -1.98
N ASP A 91 -25.38 -5.96 -2.12
CA ASP A 91 -26.26 -5.58 -3.21
C ASP A 91 -25.47 -5.42 -4.51
N THR A 92 -24.22 -4.97 -4.42
CA THR A 92 -23.32 -4.81 -5.57
C THR A 92 -22.79 -6.14 -6.10
N LEU A 93 -22.38 -7.07 -5.22
CA LEU A 93 -21.98 -8.42 -5.64
C LEU A 93 -23.12 -9.25 -6.24
N ASP A 94 -24.37 -8.93 -5.93
CA ASP A 94 -25.52 -9.55 -6.59
C ASP A 94 -25.71 -9.05 -8.03
N LYS A 95 -25.25 -7.84 -8.36
CA LYS A 95 -25.27 -7.27 -9.72
C LYS A 95 -24.05 -7.70 -10.55
N PHE A 96 -22.87 -7.79 -9.94
CA PHE A 96 -21.62 -8.15 -10.61
C PHE A 96 -21.66 -9.52 -11.32
N LYS A 97 -22.52 -10.45 -10.85
CA LYS A 97 -22.75 -11.77 -11.46
C LYS A 97 -23.08 -11.76 -12.96
N TYR A 98 -23.51 -10.64 -13.53
CA TYR A 98 -23.93 -10.54 -14.92
C TYR A 98 -22.82 -10.11 -15.89
N GLU A 99 -21.65 -9.67 -15.38
CA GLU A 99 -20.57 -9.07 -16.20
C GLU A 99 -19.29 -9.96 -16.27
N VAL A 100 -19.33 -11.15 -15.66
CA VAL A 100 -18.19 -12.10 -15.51
C VAL A 100 -17.97 -12.96 -16.77
N ASP A 101 -17.93 -12.37 -17.96
CA ASP A 101 -17.49 -13.10 -19.17
C ASP A 101 -15.98 -12.90 -19.44
N GLU A 102 -15.32 -11.91 -18.83
CA GLU A 102 -13.90 -11.59 -19.05
C GLU A 102 -12.93 -11.99 -17.92
N ILE A 103 -13.43 -12.44 -16.77
CA ILE A 103 -12.55 -12.95 -15.70
C ILE A 103 -12.17 -14.38 -16.06
N GLU A 104 -11.18 -14.51 -16.94
CA GLU A 104 -10.63 -15.81 -17.30
C GLU A 104 -10.26 -16.60 -16.03
N SER A 105 -10.51 -17.92 -16.10
CA SER A 105 -10.39 -18.97 -15.09
C SER A 105 -8.95 -19.18 -14.56
N GLU A 106 -8.16 -18.12 -14.43
CA GLU A 106 -6.80 -18.20 -13.92
C GLU A 106 -6.79 -18.19 -12.40
N VAL A 107 -5.92 -19.03 -11.84
CA VAL A 107 -5.65 -19.10 -10.41
C VAL A 107 -5.20 -17.74 -9.91
N PHE A 108 -5.82 -17.24 -8.84
CA PHE A 108 -5.48 -15.93 -8.29
C PHE A 108 -3.99 -15.85 -7.87
N LYS A 109 -3.38 -14.69 -8.08
CA LYS A 109 -2.06 -14.31 -7.57
C LYS A 109 -2.22 -13.47 -6.31
N THR A 110 -3.14 -12.50 -6.33
CA THR A 110 -3.42 -11.57 -5.24
C THR A 110 -4.91 -11.45 -4.93
N LEU A 111 -5.24 -11.16 -3.67
CA LEU A 111 -6.57 -10.76 -3.22
C LEU A 111 -6.44 -9.53 -2.34
N ASP A 112 -7.20 -8.49 -2.66
CA ASP A 112 -7.17 -7.23 -1.91
C ASP A 112 -8.55 -6.88 -1.41
N LEU A 113 -8.62 -6.49 -0.14
CA LEU A 113 -9.82 -5.99 0.51
C LEU A 113 -9.49 -4.67 1.18
N VAL A 114 -10.18 -3.61 0.77
CA VAL A 114 -10.02 -2.29 1.38
C VAL A 114 -11.27 -1.94 2.17
N LEU A 115 -11.08 -1.58 3.43
CA LEU A 115 -12.14 -1.16 4.34
C LEU A 115 -11.94 0.29 4.76
N GLU A 116 -13.06 0.98 4.94
CA GLU A 116 -13.11 2.31 5.53
C GLU A 116 -13.63 2.23 6.98
N HIS A 117 -13.03 3.02 7.85
CA HIS A 117 -13.51 3.21 9.22
C HIS A 117 -13.32 4.67 9.64
N SER A 118 -14.06 5.12 10.64
CA SER A 118 -13.82 6.41 11.27
C SER A 118 -14.10 6.35 12.77
N ASP A 119 -13.31 7.10 13.52
CA ASP A 119 -13.56 7.42 14.91
C ASP A 119 -13.62 8.95 15.10
N LYS A 120 -13.43 9.45 16.33
CA LYS A 120 -13.49 10.89 16.61
C LYS A 120 -12.25 11.65 16.15
N GLU A 121 -11.11 10.98 16.04
CA GLU A 121 -9.81 11.58 15.74
C GLU A 121 -9.36 11.29 14.31
N PHE A 122 -9.71 10.13 13.76
CA PHE A 122 -9.22 9.67 12.46
C PHE A 122 -10.30 9.05 11.58
N SER A 123 -10.12 9.24 10.28
CA SER A 123 -10.64 8.36 9.24
C SER A 123 -9.55 7.39 8.83
N TYR A 124 -9.89 6.13 8.64
CA TYR A 124 -8.96 5.04 8.34
C TYR A 124 -9.28 4.39 7.00
N LEU A 125 -8.23 4.10 6.23
CA LEU A 125 -8.26 3.07 5.19
C LEU A 125 -7.43 1.89 5.65
N ILE A 126 -7.99 0.70 5.51
CA ILE A 126 -7.37 -0.56 5.91
C ILE A 126 -7.36 -1.46 4.68
N GLU A 127 -6.20 -1.63 4.07
CA GLU A 127 -5.99 -2.54 2.94
C GLU A 127 -5.42 -3.85 3.47
N ILE A 128 -6.15 -4.94 3.24
CA ILE A 128 -5.71 -6.31 3.50
C ILE A 128 -5.30 -6.89 2.15
N PHE A 129 -4.03 -7.24 2.02
CA PHE A 129 -3.41 -7.76 0.82
C PHE A 129 -2.95 -9.20 1.08
N ILE A 130 -3.43 -10.16 0.29
CA ILE A 130 -3.07 -11.59 0.41
C ILE A 130 -2.41 -12.05 -0.88
N ARG A 131 -1.17 -12.53 -0.78
CA ARG A 131 -0.48 -13.19 -1.89
C ARG A 131 -0.61 -14.69 -1.81
N ARG A 132 -0.94 -15.31 -2.94
CA ARG A 132 -0.86 -16.77 -3.07
C ARG A 132 0.60 -17.23 -3.04
N ILE A 133 1.44 -16.59 -3.85
CA ILE A 133 2.88 -16.90 -3.98
C ILE A 133 3.68 -15.71 -3.45
N HIS A 134 4.64 -16.00 -2.57
CA HIS A 134 5.49 -15.01 -1.91
C HIS A 134 6.92 -15.55 -1.80
N LYS A 135 7.91 -14.64 -1.71
CA LYS A 135 9.31 -15.05 -1.54
C LYS A 135 9.51 -15.70 -0.17
N VAL A 136 10.52 -16.56 -0.08
CA VAL A 136 10.86 -17.20 1.20
C VAL A 136 11.26 -16.13 2.21
N GLY A 137 10.59 -16.13 3.36
CA GLY A 137 10.80 -15.14 4.42
C GLY A 137 9.88 -13.91 4.34
N GLU A 138 9.09 -13.77 3.29
CA GLU A 138 8.06 -12.73 3.21
C GLU A 138 6.70 -13.26 3.70
N PRO A 139 5.99 -12.47 4.53
CA PRO A 139 4.66 -12.87 5.00
C PRO A 139 3.63 -12.80 3.85
N PRO A 140 2.78 -13.83 3.68
CA PRO A 140 1.78 -13.87 2.61
C PRO A 140 0.64 -12.86 2.79
N ILE A 141 0.44 -12.37 4.01
CA ILE A 141 -0.64 -11.45 4.36
C ILE A 141 -0.01 -10.15 4.84
N GLN A 142 -0.38 -9.05 4.21
CA GLN A 142 -0.01 -7.71 4.62
C GLN A 142 -1.26 -6.89 4.88
N ILE A 143 -1.24 -6.08 5.93
CA ILE A 143 -2.33 -5.18 6.27
C ILE A 143 -1.75 -3.78 6.40
N LYS A 144 -2.08 -2.90 5.45
CA LYS A 144 -1.72 -1.48 5.48
C LYS A 144 -2.87 -0.69 6.08
N ILE A 145 -2.55 0.20 7.00
CA ILE A 145 -3.50 1.04 7.72
C ILE A 145 -3.04 2.46 7.55
N ASN A 146 -3.88 3.32 6.97
CA ASN A 146 -3.61 4.74 6.93
C ASN A 146 -4.64 5.48 7.80
N GLY A 147 -4.16 6.33 8.70
CA GLY A 147 -4.97 7.21 9.52
C GLY A 147 -4.82 8.66 9.08
N VAL A 148 -5.92 9.27 8.63
CA VAL A 148 -5.99 10.70 8.32
C VAL A 148 -6.79 11.43 9.38
N MET A 149 -6.34 12.61 9.78
CA MET A 149 -6.93 13.34 10.90
C MET A 149 -8.27 13.95 10.52
N SER A 150 -9.35 13.48 11.15
CA SER A 150 -10.71 13.92 10.85
C SER A 150 -10.91 15.41 11.13
N GLU A 151 -10.15 15.97 12.08
CA GLU A 151 -10.23 17.39 12.41
C GLU A 151 -9.79 18.29 11.25
N PHE A 152 -9.01 17.80 10.27
CA PHE A 152 -8.55 18.56 9.10
C PHE A 152 -9.25 18.17 7.80
N GLN A 153 -10.31 17.37 7.86
CA GLN A 153 -11.10 17.07 6.67
C GLN A 153 -11.68 18.36 6.08
N SER A 154 -11.36 18.62 4.81
CA SER A 154 -11.85 19.77 4.07
C SER A 154 -13.33 19.64 3.75
N LYS A 155 -14.06 20.74 3.78
CA LYS A 155 -15.38 20.82 3.13
C LYS A 155 -15.17 21.07 1.63
N SER A 156 -16.13 20.68 0.79
CA SER A 156 -16.06 20.73 -0.68
C SER A 156 -15.79 22.13 -1.31
N ASN A 157 -15.69 23.19 -0.51
CA ASN A 157 -15.38 24.56 -0.96
C ASN A 157 -14.29 25.26 -0.12
N GLN A 158 -13.53 24.52 0.70
CA GLN A 158 -12.48 25.12 1.53
C GLN A 158 -11.26 25.48 0.67
N SER A 159 -10.78 26.72 0.77
CA SER A 159 -9.59 27.15 0.04
C SER A 159 -8.30 26.67 0.72
N GLU A 160 -7.19 26.63 -0.03
CA GLU A 160 -5.85 26.37 0.51
C GLU A 160 -5.55 27.27 1.71
N LYS A 161 -5.85 28.57 1.60
CA LYS A 161 -5.63 29.54 2.66
C LYS A 161 -6.42 29.23 3.93
N ASP A 162 -7.66 28.78 3.82
CA ASP A 162 -8.47 28.41 4.98
C ASP A 162 -7.88 27.17 5.70
N MET A 163 -7.29 26.25 4.95
CA MET A 163 -6.59 25.09 5.53
C MET A 163 -5.27 25.51 6.18
N GLU A 164 -4.52 26.41 5.54
CA GLU A 164 -3.29 26.98 6.09
C GLU A 164 -3.53 27.65 7.45
N GLU A 165 -4.56 28.51 7.53
CA GLU A 165 -4.95 29.18 8.78
C GLU A 165 -5.34 28.18 9.88
N LYS A 166 -5.96 27.06 9.51
CA LYS A 166 -6.35 26.00 10.43
C LYS A 166 -5.16 25.18 10.95
N LEU A 167 -4.15 24.95 10.10
CA LEU A 167 -2.95 24.20 10.44
C LEU A 167 -1.97 25.05 11.26
N LYS A 168 -1.87 26.36 10.98
CA LYS A 168 -0.90 27.29 11.57
C LYS A 168 -0.64 27.12 13.08
N PRO A 169 -1.66 26.97 13.96
CA PRO A 169 -1.42 26.84 15.40
C PRO A 169 -0.54 25.64 15.80
N ILE A 170 -0.49 24.59 14.97
CA ILE A 170 0.34 23.40 15.17
C ILE A 170 1.82 23.72 14.90
N PHE A 171 2.07 24.58 13.91
CA PHE A 171 3.39 24.93 13.40
C PHE A 171 3.97 26.19 14.05
N ASP A 172 3.30 26.79 15.05
CA ASP A 172 3.82 27.99 15.72
C ASP A 172 5.19 27.76 16.39
N THR A 173 5.41 26.57 16.95
CA THR A 173 6.70 26.19 17.57
C THR A 173 6.97 24.70 17.38
N ASN A 174 8.26 24.35 17.38
CA ASN A 174 8.72 22.96 17.35
C ASN A 174 8.10 22.08 18.47
N ASP A 175 7.94 22.62 19.68
CA ASP A 175 7.33 21.89 20.79
C ASP A 175 5.85 21.61 20.58
N LYS A 176 5.09 22.56 20.01
CA LYS A 176 3.67 22.35 19.68
C LYS A 176 3.53 21.29 18.59
N TYR A 177 4.33 21.40 17.54
CA TYR A 177 4.34 20.43 16.44
C TYR A 177 4.65 19.02 16.95
N ARG A 178 5.76 18.85 17.69
CA ARG A 178 6.16 17.55 18.23
C ARG A 178 5.12 16.97 19.19
N SER A 179 4.56 17.81 20.07
CA SER A 179 3.51 17.37 21.00
C SER A 179 2.26 16.91 20.26
N PHE A 180 1.87 17.63 19.21
CA PHE A 180 0.72 17.29 18.38
C PHE A 180 0.94 15.96 17.64
N VAL A 181 2.06 15.80 16.91
CA VAL A 181 2.38 14.57 16.18
C VAL A 181 2.47 13.38 17.13
N LYS A 182 3.14 13.52 18.28
CA LYS A 182 3.25 12.46 19.29
C LYS A 182 1.90 12.03 19.86
N ALA A 183 1.01 12.99 20.13
CA ALA A 183 -0.33 12.70 20.63
C ALA A 183 -1.15 11.91 19.59
N LYS A 184 -1.07 12.31 18.31
CA LYS A 184 -1.75 11.62 17.21
C LYS A 184 -1.19 10.22 16.95
N GLN A 185 0.14 10.08 16.95
CA GLN A 185 0.82 8.79 16.82
C GLN A 185 0.36 7.82 17.92
N LEU A 186 0.36 8.25 19.19
CA LEU A 186 -0.08 7.41 20.30
C LEU A 186 -1.53 6.90 20.14
N ARG A 187 -2.43 7.74 19.64
CA ARG A 187 -3.83 7.37 19.39
C ARG A 187 -3.97 6.37 18.26
N PHE A 188 -3.25 6.59 17.17
CA PHE A 188 -3.21 5.67 16.04
C PHE A 188 -2.63 4.32 16.43
N ASP A 189 -1.52 4.30 17.18
CA ASP A 189 -0.89 3.06 17.65
C ASP A 189 -1.82 2.26 18.59
N GLN A 190 -2.67 2.93 19.37
CA GLN A 190 -3.71 2.27 20.18
C GLN A 190 -4.75 1.54 19.31
N PHE A 191 -5.17 2.16 18.21
CA PHE A 191 -6.06 1.54 17.23
C PHE A 191 -5.40 0.33 16.57
N VAL A 192 -4.17 0.51 16.06
CA VAL A 192 -3.36 -0.56 15.43
C VAL A 192 -3.15 -1.73 16.38
N SER A 193 -2.79 -1.46 17.64
CA SER A 193 -2.61 -2.49 18.68
C SER A 193 -3.91 -3.25 18.97
N SER A 194 -5.06 -2.57 18.96
CA SER A 194 -6.36 -3.21 19.16
C SER A 194 -6.70 -4.16 18.01
N LEU A 195 -6.41 -3.76 16.78
CA LEU A 195 -6.56 -4.60 15.60
C LEU A 195 -5.61 -5.81 15.65
N GLU A 196 -4.33 -5.60 15.98
CA GLU A 196 -3.33 -6.66 16.14
C GLU A 196 -3.80 -7.74 17.15
N VAL A 197 -4.23 -7.32 18.35
CA VAL A 197 -4.72 -8.22 19.39
C VAL A 197 -5.94 -9.02 18.91
N ALA A 198 -6.85 -8.38 18.18
CA ALA A 198 -8.03 -9.04 17.64
C ALA A 198 -7.66 -10.07 16.55
N ILE A 199 -6.70 -9.75 15.67
CA ILE A 199 -6.18 -10.67 14.65
C ILE A 199 -5.51 -11.88 15.30
N ARG A 200 -4.60 -11.66 16.28
CA ARG A 200 -3.93 -12.74 17.00
C ARG A 200 -4.92 -13.71 17.64
N LYS A 201 -5.97 -13.18 18.25
CA LYS A 201 -7.02 -13.98 18.88
C LYS A 201 -7.83 -14.82 17.88
N ALA A 202 -8.14 -14.25 16.71
CA ALA A 202 -9.00 -14.90 15.72
C ALA A 202 -8.27 -15.95 14.88
N ILE A 203 -7.09 -15.60 14.33
CA ILE A 203 -6.36 -16.46 13.39
C ILE A 203 -5.38 -17.39 14.11
N ARG A 204 -5.18 -17.20 15.42
CA ARG A 204 -4.24 -17.97 16.27
C ARG A 204 -2.81 -17.95 15.71
N ILE A 205 -2.31 -16.75 15.44
CA ILE A 205 -0.97 -16.54 14.88
C ILE A 205 -0.04 -16.06 15.98
N ASP A 206 1.14 -16.67 16.05
CA ASP A 206 2.15 -16.37 17.06
C ASP A 206 2.95 -15.10 16.73
N HIS A 207 3.15 -14.79 15.45
CA HIS A 207 3.96 -13.66 15.02
C HIS A 207 3.22 -12.72 14.05
N ILE A 208 3.04 -11.48 14.49
CA ILE A 208 2.66 -10.35 13.65
C ILE A 208 3.76 -9.32 13.84
N LYS A 209 4.41 -8.90 12.75
CA LYS A 209 5.35 -7.78 12.76
C LYS A 209 4.55 -6.51 12.50
N VAL A 210 4.69 -5.53 13.38
CA VAL A 210 3.99 -4.24 13.29
C VAL A 210 5.02 -3.13 13.12
N GLU A 211 4.83 -2.31 12.09
CA GLU A 211 5.59 -1.09 11.87
C GLU A 211 4.61 0.07 11.77
N SER A 212 4.91 1.20 12.41
CA SER A 212 4.04 2.38 12.45
C SER A 212 4.90 3.63 12.35
N ASN A 213 4.53 4.56 11.46
CA ASN A 213 5.29 5.79 11.23
C ASN A 213 4.38 6.95 10.79
N ALA A 214 4.84 8.16 11.07
CA ALA A 214 4.30 9.36 10.47
C ALA A 214 4.88 9.54 9.07
N LYS A 215 4.02 9.68 8.07
CA LYS A 215 4.40 9.93 6.68
C LYS A 215 4.07 11.35 6.26
N ILE A 216 5.00 12.05 5.62
CA ILE A 216 4.81 13.42 5.13
C ILE A 216 4.89 13.44 3.61
N VAL A 217 3.83 13.94 2.97
CA VAL A 217 3.78 14.05 1.51
C VAL A 217 4.64 15.22 1.07
N ARG A 218 5.56 14.95 0.14
CA ARG A 218 6.35 15.94 -0.56
C ARG A 218 5.87 16.00 -2.01
N PRO A 219 4.87 16.85 -2.32
CA PRO A 219 4.36 16.95 -3.66
C PRO A 219 5.41 17.49 -4.62
N LYS A 220 5.42 17.01 -5.87
CA LYS A 220 6.27 17.56 -6.93
C LYS A 220 5.88 19.00 -7.28
N GLU A 221 4.58 19.27 -7.28
CA GLU A 221 4.02 20.59 -7.57
C GLU A 221 3.00 21.01 -6.50
N ARG A 222 2.94 22.31 -6.22
CA ARG A 222 1.98 22.86 -5.25
C ARG A 222 0.54 22.61 -5.69
N ILE A 223 -0.21 21.84 -4.89
CA ILE A 223 -1.62 21.54 -5.15
C ILE A 223 -2.49 22.73 -4.76
N LYS A 224 -3.23 23.27 -5.73
CA LYS A 224 -4.04 24.49 -5.55
C LYS A 224 -5.54 24.23 -5.32
N LYS A 225 -6.11 23.12 -5.83
CA LYS A 225 -7.56 22.86 -5.72
C LYS A 225 -7.97 21.39 -5.72
N GLU A 226 -7.38 20.57 -6.57
CA GLU A 226 -7.76 19.16 -6.69
C GLU A 226 -6.51 18.30 -6.54
N ILE A 227 -6.62 17.28 -5.68
CA ILE A 227 -5.59 16.26 -5.55
C ILE A 227 -5.57 15.47 -6.86
N PRO A 228 -4.38 15.11 -7.38
CA PRO A 228 -4.27 14.26 -8.55
C PRO A 228 -5.18 13.04 -8.46
N SER A 229 -5.84 12.70 -9.57
CA SER A 229 -6.80 11.60 -9.64
C SER A 229 -6.18 10.25 -9.25
N ALA A 230 -7.05 9.31 -8.87
CA ALA A 230 -6.76 7.92 -8.55
C ALA A 230 -5.57 7.34 -9.32
N GLN A 231 -4.50 7.02 -8.60
CA GLN A 231 -3.30 6.45 -9.16
C GLN A 231 -3.41 4.92 -9.12
N LYS A 232 -3.49 4.25 -10.28
CA LYS A 232 -3.47 2.77 -10.34
C LYS A 232 -2.21 2.17 -9.68
N GLN A 233 -1.14 2.96 -9.56
CA GLN A 233 0.14 2.57 -8.94
C GLN A 233 0.31 3.07 -7.49
N ALA A 234 -0.76 3.50 -6.82
CA ALA A 234 -0.70 3.96 -5.43
C ALA A 234 -0.07 2.90 -4.50
N VAL A 235 0.99 3.28 -3.78
CA VAL A 235 1.70 2.39 -2.83
C VAL A 235 0.91 2.24 -1.53
N GLU A 236 0.20 3.30 -1.15
CA GLU A 236 -0.59 3.41 0.08
C GLU A 236 -2.06 3.66 -0.28
N PRO A 237 -3.04 3.04 0.42
CA PRO A 237 -4.44 3.10 0.01
C PRO A 237 -5.04 4.52 -0.02
N VAL A 238 -4.53 5.46 0.78
CA VAL A 238 -4.97 6.88 0.72
C VAL A 238 -4.70 7.57 -0.61
N PHE A 239 -3.76 7.07 -1.43
CA PHE A 239 -3.44 7.61 -2.75
C PHE A 239 -4.26 6.95 -3.88
N TYR A 240 -5.05 5.92 -3.58
CA TYR A 240 -5.90 5.25 -4.58
C TYR A 240 -7.01 6.16 -5.11
N GLY A 241 -7.45 7.16 -4.32
CA GLY A 241 -8.47 8.12 -4.76
C GLY A 241 -9.92 7.67 -4.52
N TYR A 242 -10.19 6.91 -3.46
CA TYR A 242 -11.56 6.56 -3.07
C TYR A 242 -12.47 7.79 -2.89
N PRO A 243 -13.79 7.70 -3.17
CA PRO A 243 -14.71 8.81 -3.02
C PRO A 243 -14.63 9.47 -1.64
N GLY A 244 -14.60 10.81 -1.60
CA GLY A 244 -14.52 11.59 -0.35
C GLY A 244 -13.13 11.70 0.29
N TRP A 245 -12.20 10.80 -0.04
CA TRP A 245 -10.86 10.77 0.57
C TRP A 245 -9.97 11.93 0.15
N GLY A 246 -10.15 12.47 -1.07
CA GLY A 246 -9.42 13.66 -1.48
C GLY A 246 -9.61 14.84 -0.52
N ASN A 247 -10.85 15.07 -0.07
CA ASN A 247 -11.13 16.14 0.90
C ASN A 247 -10.58 15.83 2.29
N ALA A 248 -10.62 14.56 2.72
CA ALA A 248 -10.06 14.13 4.01
C ALA A 248 -8.53 14.25 4.05
N PHE A 249 -7.87 14.05 2.91
CA PHE A 249 -6.42 13.97 2.79
C PHE A 249 -5.76 15.28 2.34
N PHE A 250 -6.53 16.28 1.90
CA PHE A 250 -6.01 17.55 1.36
C PHE A 250 -4.96 18.25 2.25
N TYR A 251 -5.20 18.32 3.57
CA TYR A 251 -4.24 18.92 4.51
C TYR A 251 -2.86 18.24 4.47
N ALA A 252 -2.80 16.95 4.12
CA ALA A 252 -1.57 16.19 4.13
C ALA A 252 -0.57 16.67 3.08
N TRP A 253 -1.08 17.16 1.95
CA TRP A 253 -0.33 17.73 0.83
C TRP A 253 0.28 19.09 1.13
N MET A 254 -0.29 19.84 2.09
CA MET A 254 0.24 21.13 2.54
C MET A 254 1.28 20.98 3.66
N TRP A 255 1.42 19.79 4.23
CA TRP A 255 2.18 19.63 5.47
C TRP A 255 3.68 19.91 5.29
N SER A 256 4.26 19.54 4.15
CA SER A 256 5.67 19.81 3.85
C SER A 256 5.95 21.30 3.74
N SER A 257 5.14 22.06 3.00
CA SER A 257 5.29 23.51 2.91
C SER A 257 5.06 24.22 4.24
N MET A 258 4.15 23.72 5.08
CA MET A 258 3.96 24.20 6.46
C MET A 258 5.21 23.95 7.32
N CYS A 259 5.84 22.76 7.24
CA CYS A 259 7.10 22.51 7.94
C CYS A 259 8.20 23.47 7.51
N HIS A 260 8.37 23.68 6.20
CA HIS A 260 9.41 24.56 5.64
C HIS A 260 9.19 26.02 6.06
N THR A 261 7.97 26.55 5.90
CA THR A 261 7.66 27.96 6.17
C THR A 261 7.80 28.35 7.65
N HIS A 262 7.73 27.36 8.54
CA HIS A 262 7.76 27.54 9.99
C HIS A 262 9.04 27.03 10.65
N ASP A 263 10.09 26.72 9.89
CA ASP A 263 11.39 26.25 10.40
C ASP A 263 11.25 25.06 11.38
N ILE A 264 10.44 24.07 11.00
CA ILE A 264 10.16 22.89 11.82
C ILE A 264 11.30 21.88 11.71
N GLN A 265 11.79 21.42 12.86
CA GLN A 265 12.62 20.23 12.99
C GLN A 265 11.77 18.98 12.76
N VAL A 266 11.98 18.33 11.63
CA VAL A 266 11.30 17.09 11.24
C VAL A 266 12.15 15.90 11.68
N ASN A 267 11.60 15.06 12.54
CA ASN A 267 12.24 13.82 13.00
C ASN A 267 11.22 12.67 13.09
N ASN A 268 11.71 11.43 13.14
CA ASN A 268 10.92 10.19 13.23
C ASN A 268 9.78 10.13 12.21
N ALA A 269 10.08 10.50 10.96
CA ALA A 269 9.09 10.61 9.89
C ALA A 269 9.65 10.03 8.60
N THR A 270 8.75 9.64 7.70
CA THR A 270 9.10 9.21 6.34
C THR A 270 8.50 10.19 5.35
N LEU A 271 9.32 10.75 4.47
CA LEU A 271 8.86 11.55 3.35
C LEU A 271 8.43 10.61 2.22
N VAL A 272 7.29 10.92 1.62
CA VAL A 272 6.74 10.16 0.49
C VAL A 272 6.40 11.10 -0.67
N ASP A 273 6.42 10.57 -1.89
CA ASP A 273 6.02 11.30 -3.09
C ASP A 273 4.49 11.33 -3.29
N ASP A 274 4.07 11.80 -4.45
CA ASP A 274 2.66 11.97 -4.86
C ASP A 274 1.89 10.64 -4.94
N ASN A 275 2.60 9.50 -4.92
CA ASN A 275 2.05 8.15 -5.06
C ASN A 275 2.14 7.35 -3.75
N GLY A 276 2.73 7.97 -2.71
CA GLY A 276 3.00 7.35 -1.43
C GLY A 276 4.28 6.52 -1.40
N ALA A 277 5.10 6.54 -2.45
CA ALA A 277 6.39 5.85 -2.46
C ALA A 277 7.39 6.57 -1.55
N ASN A 278 8.19 5.81 -0.80
CA ASN A 278 9.10 6.43 0.16
C ASN A 278 10.25 7.15 -0.57
N ILE A 279 10.54 8.37 -0.15
CA ILE A 279 11.66 9.19 -0.63
C ILE A 279 12.83 9.03 0.32
N MET A 280 12.57 9.28 1.60
CA MET A 280 13.55 9.16 2.68
C MET A 280 12.86 8.95 4.03
N SER A 281 13.54 8.28 4.95
CA SER A 281 13.14 8.18 6.35
C SER A 281 14.18 8.86 7.22
N VAL A 282 13.73 9.57 8.26
CA VAL A 282 14.61 10.25 9.22
C VAL A 282 14.36 9.75 10.63
N GLY A 283 15.44 9.54 11.37
CA GLY A 283 15.41 9.09 12.76
C GLY A 283 15.21 10.23 13.76
N ASP A 284 15.79 10.08 14.94
CA ASP A 284 15.63 11.00 16.08
C ASP A 284 16.29 12.36 15.87
N GLU A 285 17.40 12.44 15.13
CA GLU A 285 18.12 13.69 14.86
C GLU A 285 17.31 14.55 13.87
N GLY A 286 16.93 13.95 12.74
CA GLY A 286 16.12 14.62 11.73
C GLY A 286 16.82 15.78 11.05
N PHE A 287 16.04 16.71 10.51
CA PHE A 287 16.55 17.93 9.85
C PHE A 287 15.62 19.12 10.07
N ASN A 288 16.19 20.32 9.94
CA ASN A 288 15.41 21.55 9.94
C ASN A 288 14.82 21.81 8.54
N ALA A 289 13.51 21.78 8.43
CA ALA A 289 12.81 21.93 7.16
C ALA A 289 12.99 23.31 6.51
N GLY A 290 13.37 24.36 7.25
CA GLY A 290 13.59 25.70 6.71
C GLY A 290 15.00 25.94 6.16
N GLU A 291 15.95 25.01 6.38
CA GLU A 291 17.35 25.18 5.97
C GLU A 291 17.64 24.68 4.55
N SER A 292 16.76 23.86 3.97
CA SER A 292 16.92 23.25 2.65
C SER A 292 15.62 23.23 1.85
N ASN A 293 15.73 22.99 0.54
CA ASN A 293 14.55 22.87 -0.32
C ASN A 293 13.85 21.49 -0.22
N THR A 294 14.30 20.63 0.70
CA THR A 294 13.73 19.28 0.92
C THR A 294 12.22 19.32 1.08
N MET A 295 11.69 20.33 1.77
CA MET A 295 10.26 20.50 2.07
C MET A 295 9.61 21.68 1.32
N ASN A 296 10.36 22.35 0.45
CA ASN A 296 9.92 23.55 -0.26
C ASN A 296 9.25 23.22 -1.60
N VAL A 297 7.92 23.13 -1.61
CA VAL A 297 7.12 22.76 -2.80
C VAL A 297 7.24 23.69 -3.99
N ASP A 298 7.78 24.90 -3.80
CA ASP A 298 7.95 25.89 -4.85
C ASP A 298 9.38 25.88 -5.46
N GLN A 299 10.26 24.98 -5.01
CA GLN A 299 11.64 24.83 -5.48
C GLN A 299 11.99 23.37 -5.81
N PRO A 300 13.04 23.12 -6.63
CA PRO A 300 13.56 21.78 -6.86
C PRO A 300 13.94 21.07 -5.57
N PHE A 301 13.75 19.75 -5.53
CA PHE A 301 14.09 18.95 -4.36
C PHE A 301 15.60 18.95 -4.11
N GLU A 302 15.96 19.13 -2.85
CA GLU A 302 17.33 19.05 -2.36
C GLU A 302 17.34 18.12 -1.14
N PRO A 303 18.06 16.99 -1.17
CA PRO A 303 18.11 16.08 -0.04
C PRO A 303 18.83 16.74 1.15
N PRO A 304 18.31 16.61 2.38
CA PRO A 304 18.89 17.26 3.54
C PRO A 304 20.18 16.56 3.99
N GLN A 305 21.07 17.30 4.64
CA GLN A 305 22.27 16.74 5.25
C GLN A 305 21.95 16.21 6.67
N ALA A 306 21.08 15.21 6.77
CA ALA A 306 20.78 14.52 8.02
C ALA A 306 21.60 13.24 8.14
N SER A 307 22.23 13.03 9.31
CA SER A 307 23.14 11.90 9.52
C SER A 307 22.41 10.56 9.67
N ASP A 308 21.14 10.62 10.06
CA ASP A 308 20.24 9.49 10.29
C ASP A 308 19.17 9.34 9.19
N ALA A 309 19.40 9.93 8.03
CA ALA A 309 18.51 9.79 6.87
C ALA A 309 18.83 8.53 6.07
N VAL A 310 17.80 7.74 5.76
CA VAL A 310 17.84 6.63 4.82
C VAL A 310 17.10 7.03 3.56
N TYR A 311 17.72 6.89 2.39
CA TYR A 311 17.15 7.24 1.09
C TYR A 311 16.70 6.00 0.31
N TYR A 312 15.61 6.16 -0.43
CA TYR A 312 15.00 5.09 -1.24
C TYR A 312 15.11 5.39 -2.73
N ASP A 313 15.10 4.33 -3.53
CA ASP A 313 15.45 4.39 -4.96
C ASP A 313 14.25 4.37 -5.93
N ASN A 314 13.07 3.98 -5.46
CA ASN A 314 11.87 3.89 -6.30
C ASN A 314 10.84 4.97 -5.93
N ASN A 315 11.18 6.22 -6.25
CA ASN A 315 10.31 7.37 -6.08
C ASN A 315 10.62 8.43 -7.15
N GLU A 316 9.76 9.44 -7.23
CA GLU A 316 9.89 10.52 -8.22
C GLU A 316 11.17 11.37 -8.08
N TYR A 317 11.85 11.31 -6.93
CA TYR A 317 13.06 12.10 -6.61
C TYR A 317 14.35 11.28 -6.66
N ALA A 318 14.29 10.02 -7.09
CA ALA A 318 15.44 9.12 -7.08
C ALA A 318 16.63 9.65 -7.91
N SER A 319 16.37 10.39 -8.99
CA SER A 319 17.43 11.03 -9.77
C SER A 319 18.15 12.12 -8.99
N ASP A 320 17.43 12.93 -8.22
CA ASP A 320 18.00 14.03 -7.43
C ASP A 320 18.85 13.47 -6.27
N ILE A 321 18.37 12.42 -5.62
CA ILE A 321 19.09 11.67 -4.58
C ILE A 321 20.40 11.06 -5.15
N LYS A 322 20.32 10.42 -6.31
CA LYS A 322 21.50 9.83 -6.98
C LYS A 322 22.52 10.89 -7.39
N ASN A 323 22.06 12.04 -7.90
CA ASN A 323 22.93 13.16 -8.26
C ASN A 323 23.64 13.77 -7.03
N ALA A 324 23.00 13.72 -5.86
CA ALA A 324 23.61 14.13 -4.59
C ALA A 324 24.57 13.08 -4.00
N GLY A 325 24.67 11.88 -4.58
CA GLY A 325 25.54 10.80 -4.11
C GLY A 325 25.07 10.12 -2.82
N LEU A 326 23.77 10.20 -2.51
CA LEU A 326 23.19 9.75 -1.23
C LEU A 326 22.45 8.41 -1.31
N ASN A 327 22.70 7.62 -2.37
CA ASN A 327 22.01 6.35 -2.52
C ASN A 327 22.61 5.27 -1.62
N ASP A 328 21.92 4.95 -0.53
CA ASP A 328 22.35 3.96 0.47
C ASP A 328 21.57 2.64 0.39
N GLY A 329 20.75 2.47 -0.67
CA GLY A 329 20.02 1.21 -0.91
C GLY A 329 18.98 0.89 0.16
N GLY A 330 18.31 1.89 0.72
CA GLY A 330 17.20 1.69 1.66
C GLY A 330 16.18 0.73 1.08
N PHE A 331 15.98 -0.42 1.74
CA PHE A 331 14.98 -1.40 1.31
C PHE A 331 13.58 -0.87 1.64
N ASP A 332 12.76 -0.66 0.62
CA ASP A 332 11.35 -0.30 0.77
C ASP A 332 10.46 -1.57 0.71
N PRO A 333 9.99 -2.10 1.86
CA PRO A 333 9.11 -3.26 1.86
C PRO A 333 7.73 -2.99 1.23
N SER A 334 7.36 -1.72 0.99
CA SER A 334 6.09 -1.36 0.35
C SER A 334 6.12 -1.44 -1.17
N ASP A 335 7.30 -1.52 -1.78
CA ASP A 335 7.48 -1.44 -3.23
C ASP A 335 7.43 -2.80 -3.95
N GLU A 336 7.88 -3.88 -3.29
CA GLU A 336 7.67 -5.24 -3.80
C GLU A 336 6.19 -5.69 -3.78
N THR A 337 5.28 -4.87 -3.26
CA THR A 337 3.87 -5.27 -3.03
C THR A 337 2.99 -5.32 -4.25
N ARG A 338 3.32 -4.60 -5.32
CA ARG A 338 2.57 -4.66 -6.59
C ARG A 338 3.40 -5.03 -7.81
N ASN A 339 4.69 -4.67 -7.84
CA ASN A 339 5.53 -4.82 -9.04
C ASN A 339 6.31 -6.14 -9.15
N ALA A 340 6.31 -7.01 -8.12
CA ALA A 340 7.17 -8.20 -8.08
C ALA A 340 6.77 -9.34 -9.04
N PHE A 341 5.64 -9.24 -9.77
CA PHE A 341 5.17 -10.32 -10.65
C PHE A 341 5.34 -10.04 -12.15
N SER A 342 5.70 -8.82 -12.56
CA SER A 342 5.98 -8.53 -13.99
C SER A 342 7.29 -9.15 -14.47
N ASP A 343 8.18 -9.57 -13.57
CA ASP A 343 9.51 -10.11 -13.90
C ASP A 343 9.57 -11.65 -13.93
N PHE A 344 8.43 -12.33 -13.75
CA PHE A 344 8.35 -13.81 -13.77
C PHE A 344 7.71 -14.40 -15.03
N SER A 345 7.30 -13.57 -16.00
CA SER A 345 6.78 -14.02 -17.30
C SER A 345 7.61 -13.49 -18.46
N ASP A 346 8.78 -14.09 -18.70
CA ASP A 346 9.35 -14.23 -20.04
C ASP A 346 10.58 -15.14 -19.98
N ASN A 347 10.35 -16.44 -19.84
CA ASN A 347 11.33 -17.41 -20.33
C ASN A 347 10.65 -18.74 -20.69
N SER A 348 9.79 -18.67 -21.69
CA SER A 348 9.33 -19.86 -22.39
C SER A 348 9.16 -19.54 -23.87
N ASP A 349 10.29 -19.32 -24.57
CA ASP A 349 10.28 -19.39 -26.02
C ASP A 349 10.69 -20.79 -26.47
N SER A 350 9.64 -21.47 -26.91
CA SER A 350 9.60 -22.72 -27.62
C SER A 350 10.38 -22.67 -28.93
N SER A 351 11.13 -23.75 -29.16
CA SER A 351 11.53 -24.26 -30.46
C SER A 351 10.43 -24.16 -31.54
N SER A 352 10.75 -23.53 -32.67
CA SER A 352 10.26 -23.99 -33.98
C SER A 352 11.22 -23.57 -35.11
N ASP A 353 11.59 -24.56 -35.91
CA ASP A 353 12.33 -24.48 -37.16
C ASP A 353 11.65 -23.58 -38.20
N SER A 354 12.45 -22.90 -39.03
CA SER A 354 12.25 -22.78 -40.49
C SER A 354 13.39 -22.02 -41.19
N GLY A 355 14.28 -22.76 -41.86
CA GLY A 355 14.57 -22.62 -43.30
C GLY A 355 15.45 -21.47 -43.84
N ASP A 356 16.62 -21.87 -44.36
CA ASP A 356 17.39 -21.33 -45.50
C ASP A 356 17.96 -19.89 -45.40
N SER A 357 19.22 -19.59 -45.73
CA SER A 357 20.13 -20.15 -46.75
C SER A 357 21.50 -19.47 -46.61
N GLY A 358 22.62 -20.16 -46.91
CA GLY A 358 23.94 -19.52 -46.92
C GLY A 358 25.18 -20.42 -46.93
N SER A 359 25.35 -21.17 -48.02
CA SER A 359 26.56 -21.73 -48.64
C SER A 359 27.96 -21.61 -48.00
N SER A 360 28.70 -22.73 -48.13
CA SER A 360 30.17 -22.88 -48.24
C SER A 360 30.94 -22.83 -46.90
N CYS A 361 31.84 -23.75 -46.52
CA CYS A 361 32.83 -24.51 -47.30
C CYS A 361 33.46 -25.68 -46.51
N SER A 362 33.67 -26.80 -47.21
CA SER A 362 34.84 -27.70 -47.24
C SER A 362 35.57 -28.21 -45.96
N SER A 363 35.56 -29.56 -45.86
CA SER A 363 36.70 -30.50 -45.66
C SER A 363 37.23 -30.93 -44.27
N CYS A 364 37.66 -32.22 -44.24
CA CYS A 364 38.45 -33.00 -43.26
C CYS A 364 37.59 -33.76 -42.20
N SER A 365 37.21 -35.04 -42.37
CA SER A 365 38.00 -36.29 -42.41
C SER A 365 38.82 -36.59 -41.15
N SER A 366 38.50 -37.73 -40.50
CA SER A 366 39.43 -38.72 -39.91
C SER A 366 39.36 -38.94 -38.39
N CYS A 367 39.07 -40.21 -38.04
CA CYS A 367 39.54 -41.07 -36.91
C CYS A 367 39.48 -40.52 -35.47
N GLY A 368 39.14 -41.27 -34.43
CA GLY A 368 39.04 -42.71 -34.22
C GLY A 368 38.82 -42.91 -32.70
N GLY A 369 38.27 -44.07 -32.31
CA GLY A 369 37.94 -44.36 -30.92
C GLY A 369 39.15 -44.61 -30.00
N GLY A 370 38.84 -44.76 -28.71
CA GLY A 370 39.75 -45.24 -27.68
C GLY A 370 39.20 -44.94 -26.29
N ASP A 371 38.64 -45.99 -25.68
CA ASP A 371 38.35 -46.28 -24.26
C ASP A 371 37.87 -45.19 -23.29
#